data_AF-A0A1J0GM53-F1
#
_entry.id   AF-A0A1J0GM53-F1
#
_cell.length_a   1.000
_cell.length_b   1.000
_cell.length_c   1.000
_cell.angle_alpha   90.00
_cell.angle_beta   90.00
_cell.angle_gamma   90.00
#
_symmetry.space_group_name_H-M   'P 1'
#
loop_
_entity.id
_entity.type
_entity.pdbx_description
1 polymer ?
#
loop_
_entity_poly.entity_id
_entity_poly.type
_entity_poly.pdbx_seq_one_letter_code
_entity_poly.pdbx_strand_id
1 'polypeptide(L)'
;MNKLKGILVLILMFVMLSISASAVELDKYSVPDFSIMIGNKLYTLDYANDQKKEVEITKAVTENAGDIYIKTTGSEWLNNSSGKVVEVSMINKLEVKTFNGVDVETQPSQSTEGNIIFKAVDVDTGLQLMDSVSRKGKVGSECVGYISVIEGYDFVLADTTFNGKFTSLDQTVMLRYKKKTIVVNNPPSVKITGLISGLTFKQGDRIYVLIEAVDEDKATTNVRVSLDGVEVGNSSIQCYILLNTETLGGHMVRINCSDKEGLAGVQQSLTYVVR
;
A
#
# COMPACT_ATOMS: atom_id res chain seq x y z
N MET A 1 -57.63 -44.11 -35.43
CA MET A 1 -56.74 -43.72 -36.55
C MET A 1 -55.49 -43.13 -35.94
N ASN A 2 -54.51 -43.98 -35.58
CA ASN A 2 -53.29 -44.25 -36.37
C ASN A 2 -52.46 -42.97 -36.57
N LYS A 3 -51.43 -42.72 -35.76
CA LYS A 3 -50.05 -43.29 -35.80
C LYS A 3 -49.15 -42.49 -36.76
N LEU A 4 -48.09 -41.85 -36.21
CA LEU A 4 -46.66 -42.00 -36.58
C LEU A 4 -45.87 -40.86 -35.86
N LYS A 5 -45.13 -41.08 -34.76
CA LYS A 5 -43.89 -41.83 -34.50
C LYS A 5 -42.59 -41.15 -34.98
N GLY A 6 -41.71 -40.90 -34.00
CA GLY A 6 -40.26 -40.74 -34.06
C GLY A 6 -39.74 -40.38 -32.65
N ILE A 7 -39.64 -41.33 -31.69
CA ILE A 7 -38.45 -42.13 -31.33
C ILE A 7 -37.34 -41.23 -30.73
N LEU A 8 -36.97 -41.32 -29.44
CA LEU A 8 -36.11 -42.36 -28.81
C LEU A 8 -36.13 -42.18 -27.25
N VAL A 9 -36.67 -43.12 -26.43
CA VAL A 9 -36.01 -44.14 -25.56
C VAL A 9 -35.04 -43.51 -24.50
N LEU A 10 -35.16 -43.68 -23.16
CA LEU A 10 -35.08 -44.91 -22.36
C LEU A 10 -35.54 -44.67 -20.89
N ILE A 11 -36.15 -45.68 -20.26
CA ILE A 11 -36.55 -45.75 -18.84
C ILE A 11 -35.34 -46.16 -17.97
N LEU A 12 -35.14 -45.52 -16.82
CA LEU A 12 -34.52 -46.17 -15.65
C LEU A 12 -35.17 -45.66 -14.35
N MET A 13 -35.77 -46.58 -13.60
CA MET A 13 -36.11 -46.41 -12.19
C MET A 13 -34.81 -46.14 -11.41
N PHE A 14 -34.73 -45.00 -10.72
CA PHE A 14 -33.97 -44.91 -9.48
C PHE A 14 -34.96 -44.53 -8.39
N VAL A 15 -35.26 -45.50 -7.52
CA VAL A 15 -35.50 -45.17 -6.12
C VAL A 15 -34.15 -44.68 -5.60
N MET A 16 -33.98 -43.37 -5.47
CA MET A 16 -33.24 -42.81 -4.35
C MET A 16 -34.37 -42.28 -3.46
N LEU A 17 -34.74 -43.00 -2.40
CA LEU A 17 -34.30 -42.63 -1.05
C LEU A 17 -34.24 -41.11 -0.94
N SER A 18 -35.23 -40.55 -0.24
CA SER A 18 -35.06 -39.36 0.58
C SER A 18 -33.60 -39.24 1.00
N ILE A 19 -32.81 -38.48 0.23
CA ILE A 19 -31.53 -38.00 0.73
C ILE A 19 -31.99 -37.10 1.86
N SER A 20 -31.85 -37.59 3.09
CA SER A 20 -32.08 -36.76 4.25
C SER A 20 -31.15 -35.58 4.04
N ALA A 21 -31.70 -34.40 3.79
CA ALA A 21 -30.96 -33.16 3.93
C ALA A 21 -30.30 -33.27 5.30
N SER A 22 -29.00 -33.55 5.29
CA SER A 22 -28.25 -33.81 6.50
C SER A 22 -28.19 -32.46 7.15
N ALA A 23 -28.96 -32.31 8.20
CA ALA A 23 -29.13 -31.04 8.83
C ALA A 23 -27.79 -30.46 9.29
N VAL A 24 -27.71 -29.14 9.28
CA VAL A 24 -26.46 -28.47 9.57
C VAL A 24 -26.53 -27.75 10.90
N GLU A 25 -25.44 -27.86 11.66
CA GLU A 25 -25.24 -27.14 12.91
C GLU A 25 -24.98 -25.65 12.63
N LEU A 26 -25.56 -24.79 13.46
CA LEU A 26 -25.64 -23.35 13.25
C LEU A 26 -24.29 -22.64 13.50
N ASP A 27 -23.43 -23.23 14.32
CA ASP A 27 -22.06 -22.80 14.62
C ASP A 27 -21.11 -22.94 13.42
N LYS A 28 -21.50 -23.70 12.39
CA LYS A 28 -20.74 -23.84 11.13
C LYS A 28 -21.04 -22.75 10.12
N TYR A 29 -22.09 -21.93 10.32
CA TYR A 29 -22.44 -20.82 9.44
C TYR A 29 -22.15 -19.46 10.07
N SER A 30 -21.74 -18.51 9.23
CA SER A 30 -21.78 -17.09 9.59
C SER A 30 -23.22 -16.59 9.47
N VAL A 31 -23.98 -16.68 10.57
CA VAL A 31 -25.36 -16.18 10.64
C VAL A 31 -25.37 -14.68 10.97
N PRO A 32 -26.01 -13.80 10.18
CA PRO A 32 -26.11 -12.37 10.49
C PRO A 32 -26.88 -12.09 11.78
N ASP A 33 -26.55 -11.00 12.47
CA ASP A 33 -27.30 -10.55 13.65
C ASP A 33 -28.78 -10.30 13.30
N PHE A 34 -29.68 -10.52 14.27
CA PHE A 34 -31.14 -10.43 14.11
C PHE A 34 -31.76 -11.46 13.16
N SER A 35 -31.00 -12.47 12.73
CA SER A 35 -31.57 -13.63 12.05
C SER A 35 -32.50 -14.41 12.97
N ILE A 36 -33.52 -15.03 12.38
CA ILE A 36 -34.60 -15.72 13.08
C ILE A 36 -34.58 -17.19 12.68
N MET A 37 -34.48 -18.07 13.66
CA MET A 37 -34.67 -19.51 13.51
C MET A 37 -36.11 -19.85 13.86
N ILE A 38 -36.82 -20.52 12.94
CA ILE A 38 -38.20 -20.98 13.13
C ILE A 38 -38.23 -22.47 12.81
N GLY A 39 -38.32 -23.31 13.85
CA GLY A 39 -38.18 -24.75 13.71
C GLY A 39 -36.80 -25.12 13.14
N ASN A 40 -36.75 -25.67 11.92
CA ASN A 40 -35.54 -26.03 11.18
C ASN A 40 -35.18 -25.07 10.04
N LYS A 41 -35.83 -23.90 9.98
CA LYS A 41 -35.65 -22.90 8.92
C LYS A 41 -35.02 -21.63 9.50
N LEU A 42 -33.93 -21.18 8.89
CA LEU A 42 -33.22 -19.97 9.27
C LEU A 42 -33.52 -18.83 8.28
N TYR A 43 -33.77 -17.64 8.79
CA TYR A 43 -34.08 -16.45 7.99
C TYR A 43 -33.23 -15.26 8.43
N THR A 44 -32.70 -14.49 7.49
CA THR A 44 -32.18 -13.15 7.82
C THR A 44 -33.33 -12.21 8.12
N LEU A 45 -33.06 -11.14 8.88
CA LEU A 45 -34.08 -10.12 9.20
C LEU A 45 -34.70 -9.52 7.92
N ASP A 46 -33.88 -9.16 6.94
CA ASP A 46 -34.34 -8.60 5.67
C ASP A 46 -35.25 -9.57 4.90
N TYR A 47 -34.93 -10.87 4.92
CA TYR A 47 -35.74 -11.88 4.24
C TYR A 47 -37.08 -12.09 4.93
N ALA A 48 -37.07 -12.16 6.26
CA ALA A 48 -38.29 -12.32 7.05
C ALA A 48 -39.23 -11.11 6.96
N ASN A 49 -38.67 -9.92 6.72
CA ASN A 49 -39.42 -8.66 6.59
C ASN A 49 -39.87 -8.33 5.15
N ASP A 50 -39.51 -9.14 4.15
CA ASP A 50 -40.00 -8.94 2.79
C ASP A 50 -41.49 -9.33 2.69
N GLN A 51 -42.34 -8.37 2.33
CA GLN A 51 -43.78 -8.59 2.16
C GLN A 51 -44.10 -9.71 1.14
N LYS A 52 -43.22 -9.94 0.16
CA LYS A 52 -43.38 -11.04 -0.81
C LYS A 52 -43.22 -12.43 -0.18
N LYS A 53 -42.61 -12.50 1.02
CA LYS A 53 -42.34 -13.73 1.78
C LYS A 53 -43.33 -13.97 2.90
N GLU A 54 -44.31 -13.09 3.10
CA GLU A 54 -45.31 -13.16 4.17
C GLU A 54 -45.98 -14.55 4.27
N VAL A 55 -46.37 -15.14 3.14
CA VAL A 55 -47.00 -16.47 3.09
C VAL A 55 -46.05 -17.57 3.59
N GLU A 56 -44.77 -17.52 3.20
CA GLU A 56 -43.76 -18.49 3.59
C GLU A 56 -43.44 -18.38 5.09
N ILE A 57 -43.24 -17.16 5.59
CA ILE A 57 -42.92 -16.89 6.99
C ILE A 57 -44.12 -17.23 7.88
N THR A 58 -45.34 -16.84 7.50
CA THR A 58 -46.57 -17.19 8.23
C THR A 58 -46.76 -18.70 8.31
N LYS A 59 -46.47 -19.41 7.22
CA LYS A 59 -46.49 -20.87 7.22
C LYS A 59 -45.42 -21.46 8.15
N ALA A 60 -44.18 -20.95 8.12
CA ALA A 60 -43.12 -21.40 9.01
C ALA A 60 -43.49 -21.20 10.49
N VAL A 61 -44.06 -20.05 10.86
CA VAL A 61 -44.51 -19.74 12.22
C VAL A 61 -45.65 -20.66 12.67
N THR A 62 -46.66 -20.87 11.80
CA THR A 62 -47.83 -21.69 12.16
C THR A 62 -47.51 -23.18 12.25
N GLU A 63 -46.57 -23.69 11.44
CA GLU A 63 -46.09 -25.08 11.48
C GLU A 63 -45.18 -25.38 12.68
N ASN A 64 -44.54 -24.36 13.28
CA ASN A 64 -43.49 -24.53 14.31
C ASN A 64 -43.76 -23.66 15.55
N ALA A 65 -45.01 -23.67 16.04
CA ALA A 65 -45.55 -22.74 17.04
C ALA A 65 -44.89 -22.74 18.45
N GLY A 66 -43.67 -23.26 18.63
CA GLY A 66 -42.92 -23.28 19.89
C GLY A 66 -41.42 -22.99 19.81
N ASP A 67 -40.82 -22.93 18.63
CA ASP A 67 -39.36 -22.90 18.45
C ASP A 67 -38.93 -21.71 17.59
N ILE A 68 -39.13 -20.50 18.13
CA ILE A 68 -38.64 -19.26 17.50
C ILE A 68 -37.48 -18.72 18.32
N TYR A 69 -36.32 -18.63 17.70
CA TYR A 69 -35.10 -18.09 18.30
C TYR A 69 -34.60 -16.92 17.47
N ILE A 70 -34.15 -15.86 18.15
CA ILE A 70 -33.69 -14.64 17.51
C ILE A 70 -32.23 -14.44 17.88
N LYS A 71 -31.37 -14.34 16.88
CA LYS A 71 -29.97 -13.99 17.08
C LYS A 71 -29.88 -12.52 17.50
N THR A 72 -29.23 -12.22 18.61
CA THR A 72 -28.95 -10.83 18.98
C THR A 72 -27.60 -10.39 18.41
N THR A 73 -27.10 -9.23 18.81
CA THR A 73 -25.75 -8.80 18.44
C THR A 73 -24.69 -9.75 19.02
N GLY A 74 -23.80 -10.29 18.20
CA GLY A 74 -22.73 -11.18 18.65
C GLY A 74 -23.07 -12.68 18.56
N SER A 75 -22.87 -13.44 19.64
CA SER A 75 -23.03 -14.91 19.67
C SER A 75 -24.27 -15.39 20.42
N GLU A 76 -25.07 -14.48 20.98
CA GLU A 76 -26.22 -14.80 21.82
C GLU A 76 -27.50 -15.01 21.00
N TRP A 77 -28.38 -15.87 21.52
CA TRP A 77 -29.70 -16.16 20.96
C TRP A 77 -30.77 -16.05 22.02
N LEU A 78 -31.92 -15.47 21.68
CA LEU A 78 -33.09 -15.36 22.56
C LEU A 78 -34.18 -16.33 22.13
N ASN A 79 -34.78 -17.04 23.07
CA ASN A 79 -36.04 -17.73 22.82
C ASN A 79 -37.18 -16.70 22.84
N ASN A 80 -37.94 -16.59 21.75
CA ASN A 80 -38.96 -15.56 21.58
C ASN A 80 -40.11 -15.65 22.60
N SER A 81 -40.46 -16.87 23.05
CA SER A 81 -41.56 -17.07 24.00
C SER A 81 -41.18 -16.66 25.42
N SER A 82 -39.95 -16.95 25.84
CA SER A 82 -39.48 -16.67 27.20
C SER A 82 -38.71 -15.35 27.34
N GLY A 83 -38.21 -14.79 26.24
CA GLY A 83 -37.31 -13.63 26.22
C GLY A 83 -35.93 -13.91 26.83
N LYS A 84 -35.59 -15.17 27.12
CA LYS A 84 -34.33 -15.56 27.76
C LYS A 84 -33.26 -15.94 26.75
N VAL A 85 -32.01 -15.69 27.11
CA VAL A 85 -30.83 -16.18 26.38
C VAL A 85 -30.79 -17.71 26.43
N VAL A 86 -30.51 -18.33 25.29
CA VAL A 86 -30.31 -19.77 25.14
C VAL A 86 -28.96 -20.07 24.51
N GLU A 87 -28.40 -21.23 24.83
CA GLU A 87 -27.16 -21.70 24.21
C GLU A 87 -27.40 -22.13 22.76
N VAL A 88 -26.43 -21.83 21.87
CA VAL A 88 -26.46 -22.27 20.46
C VAL A 88 -26.55 -23.79 20.32
N SER A 89 -26.06 -24.55 21.31
CA SER A 89 -26.14 -26.01 21.37
C SER A 89 -27.59 -26.52 21.39
N MET A 90 -28.53 -25.76 21.97
CA MET A 90 -29.95 -26.10 21.99
C MET A 90 -30.58 -25.88 20.61
N ILE A 91 -30.13 -24.85 19.90
CA ILE A 91 -30.62 -24.49 18.56
C ILE A 91 -30.06 -25.45 17.52
N ASN A 92 -28.80 -25.89 17.66
CA ASN A 92 -28.18 -26.88 16.77
C ASN A 92 -28.97 -28.20 16.72
N LYS A 93 -29.63 -28.60 17.81
CA LYS A 93 -30.51 -29.79 17.84
C LYS A 93 -31.73 -29.67 16.94
N LEU A 94 -32.13 -28.44 16.59
CA LEU A 94 -33.24 -28.18 15.67
C LEU A 94 -32.85 -28.37 14.21
N GLU A 95 -31.55 -28.49 13.93
CA GLU A 95 -31.05 -29.03 12.67
C GLU A 95 -31.46 -28.17 11.45
N VAL A 96 -30.62 -27.19 11.05
CA VAL A 96 -30.99 -26.27 9.95
C VAL A 96 -31.13 -27.03 8.62
N LYS A 97 -32.31 -26.93 8.01
CA LYS A 97 -32.63 -27.52 6.70
C LYS A 97 -32.73 -26.50 5.59
N THR A 98 -33.22 -25.29 5.89
CA THR A 98 -33.31 -24.21 4.90
C THR A 98 -32.76 -22.90 5.45
N PHE A 99 -32.15 -22.09 4.58
CA PHE A 99 -31.71 -20.73 4.87
C PHE A 99 -32.27 -19.78 3.81
N ASN A 100 -33.08 -18.80 4.23
CA ASN A 100 -33.79 -17.89 3.32
C ASN A 100 -34.61 -18.64 2.24
N GLY A 101 -35.26 -19.74 2.64
CA GLY A 101 -36.09 -20.56 1.76
C GLY A 101 -35.31 -21.44 0.75
N VAL A 102 -33.97 -21.43 0.81
CA VAL A 102 -33.12 -22.31 0.01
C VAL A 102 -32.71 -23.51 0.86
N ASP A 103 -32.80 -24.72 0.30
CA ASP A 103 -32.30 -25.91 0.98
C ASP A 103 -30.82 -25.72 1.31
N VAL A 104 -30.48 -25.95 2.57
CA VAL A 104 -29.11 -25.98 3.05
C VAL A 104 -28.55 -27.34 2.65
N GLU A 105 -28.10 -27.45 1.40
CA GLU A 105 -27.11 -28.46 1.04
C GLU A 105 -25.83 -28.18 1.85
N THR A 106 -25.08 -29.23 2.21
CA THR A 106 -23.80 -29.12 2.95
C THR A 106 -22.99 -27.93 2.43
N GLN A 107 -22.92 -26.84 3.22
CA GLN A 107 -22.19 -25.57 3.07
C GLN A 107 -21.76 -25.12 1.65
N PRO A 108 -21.85 -23.82 1.28
CA PRO A 108 -20.93 -23.32 0.25
C PRO A 108 -19.53 -23.68 0.71
N SER A 109 -18.78 -24.45 -0.09
CA SER A 109 -17.49 -25.02 0.31
C SER A 109 -16.67 -23.95 1.03
N GLN A 110 -16.51 -24.09 2.35
CA GLN A 110 -15.58 -23.24 3.08
C GLN A 110 -14.25 -23.45 2.38
N SER A 111 -13.75 -22.40 1.71
CA SER A 111 -12.61 -22.58 0.80
C SER A 111 -11.49 -23.21 1.60
N THR A 112 -11.08 -24.42 1.21
CA THR A 112 -9.97 -25.11 1.87
C THR A 112 -8.64 -24.38 1.60
N GLU A 113 -8.66 -23.45 0.65
CA GLU A 113 -7.57 -22.61 0.22
C GLU A 113 -7.93 -21.13 0.41
N GLY A 114 -7.08 -20.38 1.12
CA GLY A 114 -7.15 -18.93 1.23
C GLY A 114 -6.23 -18.26 0.21
N ASN A 115 -6.52 -16.99 -0.10
CA ASN A 115 -5.69 -16.16 -0.97
C ASN A 115 -5.23 -14.89 -0.23
N ILE A 116 -3.96 -14.55 -0.36
CA ILE A 116 -3.37 -13.32 0.16
C ILE A 116 -2.79 -12.54 -1.01
N ILE A 117 -3.23 -11.29 -1.15
CA ILE A 117 -2.81 -10.38 -2.21
C ILE A 117 -1.91 -9.30 -1.60
N PHE A 118 -0.66 -9.23 -2.05
CA PHE A 118 0.28 -8.19 -1.69
C PHE A 118 0.20 -7.04 -2.69
N LYS A 119 -0.02 -5.82 -2.18
CA LYS A 119 -0.07 -4.59 -2.99
C LYS A 119 1.01 -3.63 -2.54
N ALA A 120 1.93 -3.27 -3.44
CA ALA A 120 2.93 -2.24 -3.19
C ALA A 120 2.37 -0.87 -3.57
N VAL A 121 2.32 0.06 -2.61
CA VAL A 121 1.78 1.41 -2.80
C VAL A 121 2.76 2.47 -2.30
N ASP A 122 2.75 3.62 -2.96
CA ASP A 122 3.41 4.82 -2.47
C ASP A 122 2.67 5.36 -1.24
N VAL A 123 3.42 5.69 -0.18
CA VAL A 123 2.86 6.10 1.11
C VAL A 123 2.20 7.48 1.07
N ASP A 124 2.60 8.36 0.14
CA ASP A 124 2.08 9.73 0.07
C ASP A 124 0.84 9.82 -0.82
N THR A 125 0.84 9.08 -1.93
CA THR A 125 -0.18 9.17 -2.98
C THR A 125 -1.14 7.99 -3.00
N GLY A 126 -0.77 6.85 -2.40
CA GLY A 126 -1.52 5.61 -2.47
C GLY A 126 -1.46 4.92 -3.85
N LEU A 127 -0.64 5.42 -4.78
CA LEU A 127 -0.51 4.86 -6.12
C LEU A 127 0.12 3.46 -6.05
N GLN A 128 -0.47 2.50 -6.77
CA GLN A 128 0.11 1.18 -6.93
C GLN A 128 1.37 1.23 -7.81
N LEU A 129 2.48 0.73 -7.27
CA LEU A 129 3.82 0.86 -7.88
C LEU A 129 4.19 -0.29 -8.83
N MET A 130 3.55 -1.45 -8.66
CA MET A 130 3.77 -2.67 -9.44
C MET A 130 2.54 -3.57 -9.36
N ASP A 131 2.47 -4.58 -10.22
CA ASP A 131 1.40 -5.57 -10.19
C ASP A 131 1.29 -6.26 -8.83
N SER A 132 0.05 -6.59 -8.44
CA SER A 132 -0.21 -7.27 -7.17
C SER A 132 0.29 -8.71 -7.25
N VAL A 133 0.85 -9.21 -6.16
CA VAL A 133 1.28 -10.62 -6.06
C VAL A 133 0.29 -11.39 -5.21
N SER A 134 -0.27 -12.46 -5.77
CA SER A 134 -1.17 -13.36 -5.06
C SER A 134 -0.43 -14.61 -4.61
N ARG A 135 -0.69 -15.05 -3.37
CA ARG A 135 -0.30 -16.35 -2.85
C ARG A 135 -1.55 -17.07 -2.40
N LYS A 136 -1.62 -18.36 -2.74
CA LYS A 136 -2.68 -19.25 -2.27
C LYS A 136 -2.10 -20.32 -1.36
N GLY A 137 -2.88 -20.76 -0.39
CA GLY A 137 -2.46 -21.80 0.53
C GLY A 137 -3.61 -22.29 1.39
N LYS A 138 -3.42 -23.43 2.04
CA LYS A 138 -4.47 -24.04 2.87
C LYS A 138 -4.85 -23.09 4.01
N VAL A 139 -6.14 -22.93 4.29
CA VAL A 139 -6.61 -22.11 5.42
C VAL A 139 -5.95 -22.56 6.73
N GLY A 140 -5.48 -21.58 7.51
CA GLY A 140 -4.77 -21.78 8.77
C GLY A 140 -3.26 -22.04 8.64
N SER A 141 -2.76 -22.33 7.44
CA SER A 141 -1.32 -22.45 7.18
C SER A 141 -0.64 -21.09 7.14
N GLU A 142 0.67 -21.08 7.39
CA GLU A 142 1.49 -19.86 7.36
C GLU A 142 1.77 -19.41 5.93
N CYS A 143 1.74 -18.10 5.73
CA CYS A 143 2.17 -17.44 4.51
C CYS A 143 3.48 -16.71 4.78
N VAL A 144 4.53 -17.08 4.06
CA VAL A 144 5.78 -16.30 4.05
C VAL A 144 5.48 -14.93 3.43
N GLY A 145 5.90 -13.85 4.10
CA GLY A 145 5.75 -12.49 3.59
C GLY A 145 6.45 -12.28 2.25
N TYR A 146 6.12 -11.17 1.59
CA TYR A 146 6.68 -10.77 0.30
C TYR A 146 7.07 -9.30 0.35
N ILE A 147 8.30 -8.98 -0.06
CA ILE A 147 8.81 -7.62 -0.26
C ILE A 147 9.63 -7.66 -1.55
N SER A 148 9.54 -6.60 -2.35
CA SER A 148 10.32 -6.43 -3.58
C SER A 148 11.12 -5.15 -3.54
N VAL A 149 12.28 -5.17 -4.18
CA VAL A 149 13.05 -3.95 -4.46
C VAL A 149 12.36 -3.22 -5.60
N ILE A 150 11.98 -1.97 -5.37
CA ILE A 150 11.38 -1.09 -6.37
C ILE A 150 12.38 0.03 -6.63
N GLU A 151 12.82 0.18 -7.88
CA GLU A 151 13.78 1.22 -8.26
C GLU A 151 13.23 2.61 -7.93
N GLY A 152 14.05 3.44 -7.27
CA GLY A 152 13.64 4.79 -6.86
C GLY A 152 12.74 4.85 -5.61
N TYR A 153 12.54 3.73 -4.89
CA TYR A 153 11.75 3.69 -3.66
C TYR A 153 12.50 2.98 -2.53
N ASP A 154 12.18 3.35 -1.29
CA ASP A 154 12.57 2.61 -0.07
C ASP A 154 11.34 1.96 0.56
N PHE A 155 11.50 0.72 1.04
CA PHE A 155 10.45 0.05 1.81
C PHE A 155 10.30 0.72 3.18
N VAL A 156 9.06 0.98 3.57
CA VAL A 156 8.73 1.61 4.86
C VAL A 156 8.16 0.57 5.82
N LEU A 157 6.97 0.03 5.52
CA LEU A 157 6.28 -0.92 6.38
C LEU A 157 5.21 -1.71 5.62
N ALA A 158 4.89 -2.90 6.13
CA ALA A 158 3.71 -3.67 5.74
C ALA A 158 2.56 -3.45 6.74
N ASP A 159 1.31 -3.68 6.34
CA ASP A 159 0.15 -3.61 7.24
C ASP A 159 0.37 -4.46 8.50
N THR A 160 0.17 -3.84 9.67
CA THR A 160 0.40 -4.46 10.97
C THR A 160 -0.70 -5.44 11.40
N THR A 161 -1.82 -5.47 10.65
CA THR A 161 -2.95 -6.38 10.90
C THR A 161 -2.76 -7.76 10.29
N PHE A 162 -1.73 -7.95 9.45
CA PHE A 162 -1.43 -9.23 8.86
C PHE A 162 -0.80 -10.19 9.88
N ASN A 163 -1.48 -11.30 10.16
CA ASN A 163 -1.06 -12.28 11.17
C ASN A 163 -0.22 -13.45 10.60
N GLY A 164 0.13 -13.39 9.31
CA GLY A 164 0.94 -14.41 8.67
C GLY A 164 0.20 -15.69 8.28
N LYS A 165 -1.14 -15.75 8.33
CA LYS A 165 -1.92 -16.98 8.03
C LYS A 165 -3.01 -16.79 7.00
N PHE A 166 -3.23 -17.81 6.17
CA PHE A 166 -4.35 -17.86 5.22
C PHE A 166 -5.69 -17.99 5.96
N THR A 167 -6.68 -17.20 5.56
CA THR A 167 -8.07 -17.32 6.01
C THR A 167 -8.99 -17.79 4.89
N SER A 168 -10.21 -18.20 5.24
CA SER A 168 -11.24 -18.54 4.25
C SER A 168 -11.73 -17.36 3.42
N LEU A 169 -11.42 -16.12 3.85
CA LEU A 169 -11.62 -14.90 3.08
C LEU A 169 -10.29 -14.42 2.49
N ASP A 170 -10.36 -13.86 1.29
CA ASP A 170 -9.23 -13.19 0.65
C ASP A 170 -8.73 -12.04 1.51
N GLN A 171 -7.42 -11.98 1.71
CA GLN A 171 -6.76 -10.90 2.44
C GLN A 171 -5.97 -10.03 1.48
N THR A 172 -5.88 -8.74 1.80
CA THR A 172 -4.96 -7.82 1.12
C THR A 172 -3.96 -7.28 2.13
N VAL A 173 -2.67 -7.35 1.81
CA VAL A 173 -1.58 -6.78 2.59
C VAL A 173 -0.96 -5.63 1.80
N MET A 174 -1.06 -4.41 2.31
CA MET A 174 -0.39 -3.25 1.73
C MET A 174 1.05 -3.16 2.19
N LEU A 175 1.97 -3.11 1.23
CA LEU A 175 3.38 -2.82 1.41
C LEU A 175 3.59 -1.35 1.04
N ARG A 176 3.95 -0.52 2.01
CA ARG A 176 4.14 0.92 1.82
C ARG A 176 5.59 1.24 1.52
N TYR A 177 5.79 2.00 0.46
CA TYR A 177 7.09 2.47 -0.01
C TYR A 177 7.11 4.00 -0.04
N LYS A 178 8.29 4.59 0.18
CA LYS A 178 8.52 6.03 0.06
C LYS A 178 9.41 6.28 -1.13
N LYS A 179 8.99 7.18 -2.02
CA LYS A 179 9.83 7.59 -3.15
C LYS A 179 11.12 8.22 -2.66
N LYS A 180 12.25 7.79 -3.20
CA LYS A 180 13.56 8.39 -2.96
C LYS A 180 13.57 9.80 -3.48
N THR A 181 13.99 10.74 -2.65
CA THR A 181 14.28 12.10 -3.09
C THR A 181 15.65 12.09 -3.75
N ILE A 182 15.68 12.27 -5.06
CA ILE A 182 16.92 12.55 -5.78
C ILE A 182 17.15 14.05 -5.66
N VAL A 183 18.18 14.44 -4.90
CA VAL A 183 18.67 15.82 -4.92
C VAL A 183 19.55 15.94 -6.16
N VAL A 184 19.10 16.71 -7.14
CA VAL A 184 19.95 17.06 -8.29
C VAL A 184 21.01 18.02 -7.79
N ASN A 185 22.27 17.65 -7.98
CA ASN A 185 23.41 18.45 -7.58
C ASN A 185 23.68 19.54 -8.62
N ASN A 186 23.62 20.81 -8.21
CA ASN A 186 23.89 21.98 -9.02
C ASN A 186 25.36 22.38 -8.93
N PRO A 187 26.00 22.82 -10.03
CA PRO A 187 27.38 23.22 -9.99
C PRO A 187 27.55 24.50 -9.14
N PRO A 188 28.64 24.63 -8.37
CA PRO A 188 28.89 25.83 -7.59
C PRO A 188 29.24 27.03 -8.47
N SER A 189 29.17 28.23 -7.89
CA SER A 189 29.59 29.48 -8.50
C SER A 189 30.55 30.25 -7.59
N VAL A 190 31.11 31.36 -8.07
CA VAL A 190 31.97 32.23 -7.26
C VAL A 190 31.48 33.67 -7.27
N LYS A 191 31.62 34.34 -6.13
CA LYS A 191 31.44 35.77 -5.96
C LYS A 191 32.80 36.41 -5.69
N ILE A 192 33.14 37.42 -6.48
CA ILE A 192 34.42 38.13 -6.43
C ILE A 192 34.18 39.55 -5.91
N THR A 193 34.92 39.95 -4.89
CA THR A 193 34.87 41.29 -4.32
C THR A 193 36.27 41.91 -4.36
N GLY A 194 36.36 43.13 -4.90
CA GLY A 194 37.63 43.88 -4.99
C GLY A 194 38.36 43.76 -6.33
N LEU A 195 37.83 43.00 -7.30
CA LEU A 195 38.38 42.91 -8.66
C LEU A 195 37.27 42.78 -9.71
N ILE A 196 37.37 43.59 -10.76
CA ILE A 196 36.66 43.43 -12.03
C ILE A 196 37.69 43.35 -13.16
N SER A 197 37.36 42.67 -14.26
CA SER A 197 38.30 42.52 -15.38
C SER A 197 38.61 43.86 -16.04
N GLY A 198 39.88 44.09 -16.35
CA GLY A 198 40.39 45.31 -17.00
C GLY A 198 40.79 46.45 -16.05
N LEU A 199 40.76 46.24 -14.72
CA LEU A 199 41.27 47.25 -13.78
C LEU A 199 42.76 47.54 -14.01
N THR A 200 43.17 48.73 -13.61
CA THR A 200 44.56 49.15 -13.64
C THR A 200 45.02 49.62 -12.26
N PHE A 201 46.19 49.15 -11.84
CA PHE A 201 46.83 49.50 -10.57
C PHE A 201 48.20 50.13 -10.82
N LYS A 202 48.71 50.88 -9.83
CA LYS A 202 50.09 51.36 -9.85
C LYS A 202 51.03 50.26 -9.37
N GLN A 203 52.27 50.29 -9.87
CA GLN A 203 53.31 49.41 -9.35
C GLN A 203 53.47 49.58 -7.82
N GLY A 204 53.44 48.46 -7.08
CA GLY A 204 53.55 48.41 -5.62
C GLY A 204 52.23 48.60 -4.84
N ASP A 205 51.09 48.75 -5.52
CA ASP A 205 49.78 48.86 -4.85
C ASP A 205 49.43 47.57 -4.10
N ARG A 206 48.97 47.66 -2.85
CA ARG A 206 48.53 46.48 -2.08
C ARG A 206 47.04 46.22 -2.27
N ILE A 207 46.71 45.31 -3.19
CA ILE A 207 45.31 45.00 -3.55
C ILE A 207 44.93 43.59 -3.08
N TYR A 208 43.89 43.52 -2.24
CA TYR A 208 43.31 42.27 -1.77
C TYR A 208 42.00 41.98 -2.48
N VAL A 209 41.79 40.72 -2.86
CA VAL A 209 40.55 40.24 -3.49
C VAL A 209 39.96 39.12 -2.64
N LEU A 210 38.68 39.24 -2.32
CA LEU A 210 37.90 38.19 -1.68
C LEU A 210 37.19 37.37 -2.75
N ILE A 211 37.35 36.05 -2.68
CA ILE A 211 36.66 35.09 -3.53
C ILE A 211 35.88 34.15 -2.62
N GLU A 212 34.56 34.10 -2.82
CA GLU A 212 33.62 33.27 -2.07
C GLU A 212 33.02 32.24 -3.04
N ALA A 213 33.05 30.95 -2.72
CA ALA A 213 32.20 29.99 -3.41
C ALA A 213 30.77 30.08 -2.88
N VAL A 214 29.82 29.93 -3.80
CA VAL A 214 28.40 29.91 -3.51
C VAL A 214 27.80 28.66 -4.13
N ASP A 215 27.06 27.92 -3.31
CA ASP A 215 26.40 26.68 -3.68
C ASP A 215 24.98 26.70 -3.12
N GLU A 216 23.98 26.61 -4.01
CA GLU A 216 22.56 26.66 -3.64
C GLU A 216 22.14 25.41 -2.86
N ASP A 217 22.82 24.29 -3.10
CA ASP A 217 22.53 22.99 -2.51
C ASP A 217 23.22 22.80 -1.15
N LYS A 218 24.00 23.82 -0.73
CA LYS A 218 24.75 23.89 0.53
C LYS A 218 25.80 22.79 0.67
N ALA A 219 26.31 22.27 -0.45
CA ALA A 219 27.47 21.40 -0.44
C ALA A 219 28.73 22.18 -0.02
N THR A 220 29.69 21.50 0.62
CA THR A 220 31.01 22.08 0.88
C THR A 220 31.75 22.23 -0.44
N THR A 221 32.25 23.42 -0.75
CA THR A 221 32.84 23.76 -2.06
C THR A 221 34.32 24.06 -1.94
N ASN A 222 35.16 23.47 -2.78
CA ASN A 222 36.55 23.87 -2.91
C ASN A 222 36.67 25.03 -3.92
N VAL A 223 37.38 26.09 -3.54
CA VAL A 223 37.83 27.17 -4.44
C VAL A 223 39.32 27.04 -4.62
N ARG A 224 39.78 27.04 -5.88
CA ARG A 224 41.19 27.15 -6.26
C ARG A 224 41.43 28.38 -7.11
N VAL A 225 42.41 29.17 -6.71
CA VAL A 225 42.75 30.44 -7.34
C VAL A 225 44.19 30.40 -7.79
N SER A 226 44.42 30.78 -9.03
CA SER A 226 45.76 30.97 -9.58
C SER A 226 45.95 32.39 -10.07
N LEU A 227 47.13 32.94 -9.81
CA LEU A 227 47.60 34.23 -10.30
C LEU A 227 48.78 33.98 -11.24
N ASP A 228 48.64 34.38 -12.50
CA ASP A 228 49.62 34.14 -13.56
C ASP A 228 50.04 32.67 -13.69
N GLY A 229 49.11 31.76 -13.40
CA GLY A 229 49.32 30.31 -13.45
C GLY A 229 49.86 29.69 -12.15
N VAL A 230 50.19 30.49 -11.12
CA VAL A 230 50.63 29.99 -9.81
C VAL A 230 49.45 29.93 -8.85
N GLU A 231 49.22 28.79 -8.19
CA GLU A 231 48.16 28.68 -7.18
C GLU A 231 48.45 29.59 -5.98
N VAL A 232 47.52 30.48 -5.65
CA VAL A 232 47.62 31.47 -4.57
C VAL A 232 46.50 31.33 -3.54
N GLY A 233 45.52 30.45 -3.78
CA GLY A 233 44.42 30.20 -2.85
C GLY A 233 43.79 28.83 -3.06
N ASN A 234 43.52 28.14 -1.96
CA ASN A 234 42.85 26.83 -1.92
C ASN A 234 42.06 26.72 -0.61
N SER A 235 40.73 26.76 -0.67
CA SER A 235 39.87 26.84 0.51
C SER A 235 38.51 26.19 0.29
N SER A 236 37.81 25.82 1.37
CA SER A 236 36.53 25.11 1.33
C SER A 236 35.27 26.01 1.37
N ILE A 237 35.44 27.34 1.38
CA ILE A 237 34.33 28.32 1.39
C ILE A 237 34.80 29.63 0.71
N GLN A 238 35.88 30.22 1.20
CA GLN A 238 36.38 31.51 0.72
C GLN A 238 37.89 31.64 0.87
N CYS A 239 38.51 32.47 0.04
CA CYS A 239 39.92 32.85 0.19
C CYS A 239 40.14 34.33 -0.12
N TYR A 240 41.09 34.93 0.60
CA TYR A 240 41.66 36.24 0.28
C TYR A 240 42.97 36.03 -0.46
N ILE A 241 43.12 36.70 -1.60
CA ILE A 241 44.39 36.72 -2.34
C ILE A 241 44.95 38.14 -2.38
N LEU A 242 46.28 38.25 -2.41
CA LEU A 242 46.99 39.48 -2.70
C LEU A 242 47.36 39.47 -4.19
N LEU A 243 46.98 40.51 -4.94
CA LEU A 243 47.37 40.63 -6.34
C LEU A 243 48.86 40.95 -6.47
N ASN A 244 49.47 40.49 -7.56
CA ASN A 244 50.83 40.86 -7.93
C ASN A 244 50.78 42.22 -8.64
N THR A 245 51.27 43.25 -7.96
CA THR A 245 51.41 44.60 -8.49
C THR A 245 52.87 45.04 -8.54
N GLU A 246 53.82 44.14 -8.26
CA GLU A 246 55.26 44.45 -8.25
C GLU A 246 55.84 44.43 -9.67
N THR A 247 55.21 43.69 -10.59
CA THR A 247 55.62 43.57 -11.99
C THR A 247 54.69 44.37 -12.89
N LEU A 248 55.26 45.16 -13.81
CA LEU A 248 54.49 45.89 -14.83
C LEU A 248 53.91 44.93 -15.87
N GLY A 249 52.75 45.27 -16.42
CA GLY A 249 52.12 44.53 -17.52
C GLY A 249 50.76 43.94 -17.16
N GLY A 250 50.29 43.03 -18.01
CA GLY A 250 49.01 42.35 -17.83
C GLY A 250 49.13 41.11 -16.96
N HIS A 251 48.18 40.95 -16.05
CA HIS A 251 48.09 39.84 -15.10
C HIS A 251 46.75 39.13 -15.24
N MET A 252 46.72 37.85 -14.89
CA MET A 252 45.51 37.01 -14.97
C MET A 252 45.24 36.29 -13.65
N VAL A 253 44.03 36.45 -13.13
CA VAL A 253 43.48 35.66 -12.04
C VAL A 253 42.52 34.63 -12.62
N ARG A 254 42.76 33.35 -12.36
CA ARG A 254 41.87 32.24 -12.76
C ARG A 254 41.33 31.55 -11.52
N ILE A 255 40.02 31.35 -11.49
CA ILE A 255 39.27 30.82 -10.35
C ILE A 255 38.47 29.61 -10.80
N ASN A 256 38.65 28.50 -10.09
CA ASN A 256 37.87 27.29 -10.25
C ASN A 256 37.16 26.99 -8.93
N CYS A 257 35.93 26.48 -9.01
CA CYS A 257 35.24 25.93 -7.85
C CYS A 257 34.65 24.55 -8.17
N SER A 258 34.56 23.69 -7.17
CA SER A 258 33.91 22.38 -7.26
C SER A 258 33.25 22.03 -5.93
N ASP A 259 32.15 21.30 -5.96
CA ASP A 259 31.55 20.76 -4.74
C ASP A 259 32.31 19.53 -4.22
N LYS A 260 31.79 18.91 -3.15
CA LYS A 260 32.36 17.71 -2.51
C LYS A 260 32.16 16.45 -3.35
N GLU A 261 31.15 16.42 -4.22
CA GLU A 261 30.89 15.34 -5.18
C GLU A 261 31.78 15.44 -6.43
N GLY A 262 32.50 16.56 -6.60
CA GLY A 262 33.45 16.82 -7.68
C GLY A 262 32.82 17.51 -8.90
N LEU A 263 31.57 17.97 -8.84
CA LEU A 263 30.97 18.75 -9.91
C LEU A 263 31.61 20.13 -9.94
N ALA A 264 32.11 20.53 -11.12
CA ALA A 264 32.83 21.80 -11.29
C ALA A 264 31.88 22.93 -11.70
N GLY A 265 32.10 24.10 -11.09
CA GLY A 265 31.52 25.36 -11.52
C GLY A 265 32.16 25.91 -12.79
N VAL A 266 31.55 26.94 -13.37
CA VAL A 266 32.13 27.66 -14.51
C VAL A 266 33.40 28.39 -14.06
N GLN A 267 34.53 28.10 -14.73
CA GLN A 267 35.79 28.79 -14.49
C GLN A 267 35.66 30.30 -14.77
N GLN A 268 36.11 31.13 -13.84
CA GLN A 268 36.20 32.57 -14.02
C GLN A 268 37.65 32.98 -14.32
N SER A 269 37.81 33.94 -15.24
CA SER A 269 39.11 34.54 -15.57
C SER A 269 38.98 36.06 -15.59
N LEU A 270 39.78 36.73 -14.78
CA LEU A 270 39.82 38.19 -14.66
C LEU A 270 41.22 38.67 -15.01
N THR A 271 41.31 39.76 -15.76
CA THR A 271 42.60 40.40 -16.04
C THR A 271 42.71 41.75 -15.35
N TYR A 272 43.93 42.15 -15.03
CA TYR A 272 44.24 43.51 -14.60
C TYR A 272 45.60 43.92 -15.16
N VAL A 273 45.87 45.23 -15.16
CA VAL A 273 47.12 45.80 -15.68
C VAL A 273 47.82 46.57 -14.57
N VAL A 274 49.14 46.43 -14.51
CA VAL A 274 50.01 47.21 -13.62
C VAL A 274 50.82 48.16 -14.48
N ARG A 275 50.79 49.46 -14.14
CA ARG A 275 51.51 50.52 -14.87
C ARG A 275 52.20 51.51 -13.94
#